data_AF-A0A968MV61-F1
#
_entry.id   AF-A0A968MV61-F1
#
_cell.length_a   1.000
_cell.length_b   1.000
_cell.length_c   1.000
_cell.angle_alpha   90.00
_cell.angle_beta   90.00
_cell.angle_gamma   90.00
#
_symmetry.space_group_name_H-M   'P 1'
#
loop_
_entity.id
_entity.type
_entity.pdbx_description
1 polymer ?
#
loop_
_entity_poly.entity_id
_entity_poly.type
_entity_poly.pdbx_seq_one_letter_code
_entity_poly.pdbx_strand_id
1 'polypeptide(L)'
;MINFENTEIAFAYRSNHELKKAYWLFSMIASPKLVKTGKHFINFCNKLHLPINWAIKPTIYKQFCGGITLDECLPLANNLTKFKVYSILDYSSECQESEAAFQHVLNEISYSIELAAQNKNIAYTVFKPSALAREELLVKVSSGEILSDNEKKEVADFKNRLDILCKKAFDNNIRILIDAEDHSYLKIVDDTTVELMKKYNKENAIVFITLQMYRWDRLDYLRDLIAEARITGYKPGVKLVRGAYMERERRRAAEKGYPSPIYPDKAGSDDGYDGAQKLCVENIDIVSLFSGTHNEQSCEYLVNLMAENKLQPGDNRIFFSQLLGMSDHLSFNLAAAGYNVAKYIPYGPVREVLPYLIRRAEENTSVAGQTGRELRLITKELNRRKIKV
;
A
#
# COMPACT_ATOMS: atom_id res chain seq x y z
N MET A 1 2.43 15.08 22.25
CA MET A 1 2.83 15.41 20.87
C MET A 1 3.98 14.49 20.49
N ILE A 2 3.89 13.80 19.35
CA ILE A 2 4.90 12.84 18.89
C ILE A 2 6.06 13.62 18.27
N ASN A 3 7.30 13.29 18.62
CA ASN A 3 8.47 13.90 17.98
C ASN A 3 8.93 13.06 16.78
N PHE A 4 8.45 13.40 15.59
CA PHE A 4 8.83 12.74 14.34
C PHE A 4 10.29 12.94 13.93
N GLU A 5 11.00 13.87 14.55
CA GLU A 5 12.41 14.16 14.30
C GLU A 5 13.37 13.36 15.20
N ASN A 6 12.86 12.47 16.06
CA ASN A 6 13.68 11.59 16.89
C ASN A 6 14.30 10.46 16.03
N THR A 7 15.54 10.65 15.61
CA THR A 7 16.26 9.72 14.74
C THR A 7 16.75 8.47 15.45
N GLU A 8 16.98 8.55 16.77
CA GLU A 8 17.40 7.41 17.56
C GLU A 8 16.33 6.33 17.56
N ILE A 9 15.05 6.71 17.75
CA ILE A 9 13.92 5.80 17.62
C ILE A 9 13.71 5.40 16.16
N ALA A 10 13.69 6.38 15.24
CA ALA A 10 13.42 6.16 13.82
C ALA A 10 14.28 5.06 13.18
N PHE A 11 15.54 4.99 13.58
CA PHE A 11 16.54 4.10 12.99
C PHE A 11 17.10 3.06 13.97
N ALA A 12 16.47 2.88 15.13
CA ALA A 12 16.89 1.90 16.14
C ALA A 12 16.99 0.48 15.57
N TYR A 13 16.13 0.15 14.60
CA TYR A 13 16.07 -1.16 13.96
C TYR A 13 17.16 -1.42 12.92
N ARG A 14 17.91 -0.38 12.52
CA ARG A 14 18.97 -0.47 11.49
C ARG A 14 20.36 -0.50 12.12
N SER A 15 21.21 -1.35 11.56
CA SER A 15 22.65 -1.34 11.82
C SER A 15 23.35 -0.15 11.16
N ASN A 16 24.57 0.13 11.61
CA ASN A 16 25.42 1.19 11.03
C ASN A 16 25.69 0.96 9.54
N HIS A 17 25.85 -0.30 9.13
CA HIS A 17 26.06 -0.68 7.72
C HIS A 17 24.82 -0.40 6.86
N GLU A 18 23.64 -0.74 7.37
CA GLU A 18 22.37 -0.48 6.67
C GLU A 18 22.08 1.00 6.53
N LEU A 19 22.42 1.82 7.54
CA LEU A 19 22.30 3.27 7.46
C LEU A 19 23.23 3.88 6.40
N LYS A 20 24.49 3.45 6.33
CA LYS A 20 25.40 3.89 5.27
C LYS A 20 24.87 3.53 3.88
N LYS A 21 24.38 2.30 3.71
CA LYS A 21 23.78 1.87 2.44
C LYS A 21 22.57 2.70 2.05
N ALA A 22 21.68 2.98 3.00
CA ALA A 22 20.53 3.84 2.78
C ALA A 22 20.96 5.26 2.36
N TYR A 23 21.95 5.84 3.05
CA TYR A 23 22.50 7.16 2.71
C TYR A 23 22.98 7.24 1.25
N TRP A 24 23.81 6.29 0.82
CA TRP A 24 24.31 6.25 -0.56
C TRP A 24 23.19 6.04 -1.57
N LEU A 25 22.25 5.15 -1.29
CA LEU A 25 21.10 4.89 -2.17
C LEU A 25 20.24 6.15 -2.35
N PHE A 26 19.83 6.79 -1.26
CA PHE A 26 19.03 8.01 -1.34
C PHE A 26 19.79 9.17 -1.97
N SER A 27 21.12 9.24 -1.80
CA SER A 27 21.96 10.24 -2.47
C SER A 27 21.96 10.06 -3.98
N MET A 28 21.94 8.81 -4.46
CA MET A 28 21.79 8.51 -5.89
C MET A 28 20.38 8.84 -6.40
N ILE A 29 19.33 8.47 -5.65
CA ILE A 29 17.93 8.72 -6.02
C ILE A 29 17.61 10.22 -6.04
N ALA A 30 18.28 11.02 -5.21
CA ALA A 30 18.13 12.48 -5.18
C ALA A 30 18.54 13.17 -6.51
N SER A 31 19.19 12.46 -7.43
CA SER A 31 19.56 12.98 -8.75
C SER A 31 18.56 12.55 -9.82
N PRO A 32 17.72 13.46 -10.36
CA PRO A 32 16.77 13.13 -11.43
C PRO A 32 17.44 12.58 -12.69
N LYS A 33 18.66 13.04 -12.99
CA LYS A 33 19.46 12.54 -14.11
C LYS A 33 19.82 11.07 -13.90
N LEU A 34 20.28 10.68 -12.71
CA LEU A 34 20.64 9.29 -12.42
C LEU A 34 19.43 8.37 -12.46
N VAL A 35 18.30 8.79 -11.88
CA VAL A 35 17.06 8.01 -11.89
C VAL A 35 16.55 7.82 -13.32
N LYS A 36 16.52 8.90 -14.13
CA LYS A 36 16.12 8.81 -15.54
C LYS A 36 17.04 7.87 -16.33
N THR A 37 18.37 8.01 -16.21
CA THR A 37 19.32 7.13 -16.92
C THR A 37 19.18 5.67 -16.47
N GLY A 38 19.05 5.45 -15.16
CA GLY A 38 18.84 4.12 -14.58
C GLY A 38 17.58 3.44 -15.11
N LYS A 39 16.46 4.17 -15.20
CA LYS A 39 15.21 3.66 -15.79
C LYS A 39 15.40 3.18 -17.23
N HIS A 40 16.04 3.99 -18.08
CA HIS A 40 16.26 3.62 -19.48
C HIS A 40 17.15 2.39 -19.60
N PHE A 41 18.22 2.33 -18.79
CA PHE A 41 19.13 1.18 -18.76
C PHE A 41 18.41 -0.10 -18.29
N ILE A 42 17.65 -0.04 -17.19
CA ILE A 42 16.88 -1.17 -16.67
C ILE A 42 15.87 -1.66 -17.70
N ASN A 43 15.13 -0.75 -18.35
CA ASN A 43 14.15 -1.11 -19.38
C ASN A 43 14.81 -1.76 -20.60
N PHE A 44 15.98 -1.26 -21.02
CA PHE A 44 16.77 -1.84 -22.09
C PHE A 44 17.24 -3.26 -21.74
N CYS A 45 17.83 -3.44 -20.56
CA CYS A 45 18.25 -4.76 -20.09
C CYS A 45 17.09 -5.74 -19.96
N ASN A 46 15.94 -5.28 -19.48
CA ASN A 46 14.74 -6.12 -19.36
C ASN A 46 14.23 -6.57 -20.74
N LYS A 47 14.17 -5.65 -21.72
CA LYS A 47 13.77 -5.97 -23.10
C LYS A 47 14.69 -7.00 -23.75
N LEU A 48 15.99 -6.93 -23.46
CA LEU A 48 16.98 -7.89 -23.95
C LEU A 48 17.16 -9.12 -23.04
N HIS A 49 16.34 -9.27 -22.00
CA HIS A 49 16.42 -10.37 -21.03
C HIS A 49 17.79 -10.52 -20.34
N LEU A 50 18.58 -9.44 -20.26
CA LEU A 50 19.90 -9.44 -19.64
C LEU A 50 19.81 -9.64 -18.10
N PRO A 51 20.79 -10.31 -17.47
CA PRO A 51 20.80 -10.54 -16.04
C PRO A 51 21.17 -9.25 -15.29
N ILE A 52 20.19 -8.61 -14.65
CA ILE A 52 20.36 -7.37 -13.85
C ILE A 52 20.23 -7.58 -12.33
N ASN A 53 19.91 -8.80 -11.91
CA ASN A 53 19.66 -9.12 -10.50
C ASN A 53 20.89 -8.82 -9.62
N TRP A 54 22.11 -9.00 -10.15
CA TRP A 54 23.35 -8.74 -9.42
C TRP A 54 23.52 -7.27 -9.03
N ALA A 55 22.96 -6.34 -9.81
CA ALA A 55 23.02 -4.91 -9.54
C ALA A 55 21.83 -4.42 -8.70
N ILE A 56 20.63 -4.94 -9.00
CA ILE A 56 19.37 -4.47 -8.40
C ILE A 56 19.13 -5.08 -7.02
N LYS A 57 19.39 -6.38 -6.85
CA LYS A 57 19.16 -7.11 -5.59
C LYS A 57 19.91 -6.50 -4.39
N PRO A 58 21.21 -6.16 -4.46
CA PRO A 58 21.93 -5.61 -3.30
C PRO A 58 21.66 -4.12 -3.02
N THR A 59 20.93 -3.42 -3.90
CA THR A 59 20.73 -1.97 -3.85
C THR A 59 19.26 -1.63 -3.57
N ILE A 60 18.53 -1.14 -4.59
CA ILE A 60 17.17 -0.63 -4.49
C ILE A 60 16.19 -1.71 -4.02
N TYR A 61 16.38 -2.96 -4.44
CA TYR A 61 15.53 -4.06 -4.01
C TYR A 61 15.63 -4.32 -2.50
N LYS A 62 16.85 -4.45 -1.96
CA LYS A 62 17.05 -4.69 -0.52
C LYS A 62 16.53 -3.54 0.36
N GLN A 63 16.46 -2.32 -0.16
CA GLN A 63 15.90 -1.19 0.58
C GLN A 63 14.37 -1.22 0.64
N PHE A 64 13.70 -1.61 -0.45
CA PHE A 64 12.25 -1.45 -0.61
C PHE A 64 11.46 -2.76 -0.63
N CYS A 65 12.12 -3.92 -0.65
CA CYS A 65 11.49 -5.25 -0.67
C CYS A 65 11.98 -6.09 0.52
N GLY A 66 11.11 -6.97 1.02
CA GLY A 66 11.42 -7.89 2.13
C GLY A 66 12.22 -9.12 1.71
N GLY A 67 12.05 -9.59 0.48
CA GLY A 67 12.65 -10.82 -0.02
C GLY A 67 12.02 -11.28 -1.33
N ILE A 68 12.52 -12.38 -1.88
CA ILE A 68 11.97 -13.00 -3.10
C ILE A 68 10.74 -13.85 -2.76
N THR A 69 10.77 -14.55 -1.62
CA THR A 69 9.67 -15.39 -1.15
C THR A 69 9.09 -14.82 0.15
N LEU A 70 7.91 -15.31 0.52
CA LEU A 70 7.26 -14.97 1.78
C LEU A 70 8.16 -15.30 2.99
N ASP A 71 8.81 -16.46 2.99
CA ASP A 71 9.69 -16.90 4.08
C ASP A 71 10.94 -16.02 4.22
N GLU A 72 11.49 -15.51 3.11
CA GLU A 72 12.61 -14.56 3.14
C GLU A 72 12.23 -13.23 3.83
N CYS A 73 10.93 -12.89 3.90
CA CYS A 73 10.45 -11.68 4.55
C CYS A 73 10.33 -11.82 6.08
N LEU A 74 10.23 -13.06 6.60
CA LEU A 74 10.00 -13.31 8.03
C LEU A 74 11.08 -12.74 8.96
N PRO A 75 12.40 -12.84 8.66
CA PRO A 75 13.42 -12.23 9.50
C PRO A 75 13.25 -10.70 9.63
N LEU A 76 12.89 -10.02 8.54
CA LEU A 76 12.61 -8.59 8.55
C LEU A 76 11.35 -8.29 9.37
N ALA A 77 10.25 -9.00 9.14
CA ALA A 77 9.00 -8.82 9.87
C ALA A 77 9.18 -9.01 11.39
N ASN A 78 9.95 -10.04 11.78
CA ASN A 78 10.30 -10.31 13.17
C ASN A 78 11.20 -9.23 13.76
N ASN A 79 12.10 -8.63 12.98
CA ASN A 79 12.91 -7.50 13.43
C ASN A 79 12.05 -6.24 13.68
N LEU A 80 11.13 -5.90 12.77
CA LEU A 80 10.22 -4.76 12.91
C LEU A 80 9.35 -4.86 14.17
N THR A 81 8.90 -6.06 14.49
CA THR A 81 8.05 -6.34 15.66
C THR A 81 8.73 -6.01 16.98
N LYS A 82 10.06 -6.18 17.08
CA LYS A 82 10.82 -5.77 18.28
C LYS A 82 10.65 -4.29 18.61
N PHE A 83 10.26 -3.50 17.63
CA PHE A 83 9.98 -2.07 17.73
C PHE A 83 8.49 -1.75 17.62
N LYS A 84 7.61 -2.74 17.84
CA LYS A 84 6.14 -2.63 17.79
C LYS A 84 5.59 -2.19 16.42
N VAL A 85 6.34 -2.45 15.35
CA VAL A 85 5.90 -2.20 13.97
C VAL A 85 5.47 -3.52 13.34
N TYR A 86 4.20 -3.63 12.98
CA TYR A 86 3.62 -4.77 12.29
C TYR A 86 4.04 -4.81 10.81
N SER A 87 3.80 -5.94 10.17
CA SER A 87 4.12 -6.18 8.77
C SER A 87 2.87 -6.46 7.94
N ILE A 88 2.94 -6.14 6.65
CA ILE A 88 1.97 -6.50 5.61
C ILE A 88 2.79 -7.03 4.45
N LEU A 89 2.65 -8.31 4.15
CA LEU A 89 3.44 -8.95 3.10
C LEU A 89 2.66 -8.88 1.79
N ASP A 90 3.18 -8.09 0.84
CA ASP A 90 2.58 -7.87 -0.48
C ASP A 90 3.30 -8.66 -1.55
N TYR A 91 2.63 -9.67 -2.11
CA TYR A 91 3.14 -10.34 -3.30
C TYR A 91 3.06 -9.36 -4.46
N SER A 92 4.22 -8.85 -4.87
CA SER A 92 4.36 -7.77 -5.85
C SER A 92 4.21 -8.27 -7.29
N SER A 93 3.07 -8.90 -7.54
CA SER A 93 2.63 -9.37 -8.84
C SER A 93 1.43 -8.54 -9.30
N GLU A 94 1.43 -8.09 -10.55
CA GLU A 94 0.37 -7.28 -11.17
C GLU A 94 0.21 -7.70 -12.64
N CYS A 95 -0.98 -7.47 -13.21
CA CYS A 95 -1.27 -7.68 -14.64
C CYS A 95 -0.95 -9.10 -15.15
N GLN A 96 -1.50 -10.13 -14.50
CA GLN A 96 -1.34 -11.51 -14.96
C GLN A 96 -2.30 -11.82 -16.11
N GLU A 97 -1.92 -12.75 -17.00
CA GLU A 97 -2.68 -13.01 -18.25
C GLU A 97 -3.15 -14.46 -18.42
N SER A 98 -2.77 -15.38 -17.52
CA SER A 98 -3.09 -16.80 -17.67
C SER A 98 -3.71 -17.41 -16.41
N GLU A 99 -4.57 -18.42 -16.60
CA GLU A 99 -5.19 -19.18 -15.52
C GLU A 99 -4.17 -19.81 -14.57
N ALA A 100 -3.05 -20.33 -15.11
CA ALA A 100 -1.97 -20.86 -14.28
C ALA A 100 -1.33 -19.78 -13.40
N ALA A 101 -1.16 -18.56 -13.92
CA ALA A 101 -0.66 -17.43 -13.15
C ALA A 101 -1.66 -16.97 -12.08
N PHE A 102 -2.95 -16.87 -12.42
CA PHE A 102 -4.01 -16.54 -11.46
C PHE A 102 -4.07 -17.56 -10.31
N GLN A 103 -3.96 -18.85 -10.63
CA GLN A 103 -3.94 -19.90 -9.62
C GLN A 103 -2.68 -19.85 -8.74
N HIS A 104 -1.52 -19.55 -9.33
CA HIS A 104 -0.29 -19.36 -8.57
C HIS A 104 -0.39 -18.18 -7.59
N VAL A 105 -0.87 -17.03 -8.06
CA VAL A 105 -1.12 -15.84 -7.23
C VAL A 105 -2.14 -16.15 -6.12
N LEU A 106 -3.23 -16.84 -6.44
CA LEU A 106 -4.24 -17.26 -5.47
C LEU A 106 -3.62 -18.12 -4.35
N ASN A 107 -2.75 -19.05 -4.72
CA ASN A 107 -2.05 -19.93 -3.78
C ASN A 107 -1.06 -19.14 -2.90
N GLU A 108 -0.28 -18.21 -3.48
CA GLU A 108 0.66 -17.36 -2.72
C GLU A 108 -0.06 -16.47 -1.70
N ILE A 109 -1.16 -15.82 -2.10
CA ILE A 109 -1.94 -14.98 -1.17
C ILE A 109 -2.60 -15.86 -0.09
N SER A 110 -3.09 -17.04 -0.49
CA SER A 110 -3.64 -18.03 0.44
C SER A 110 -2.62 -18.49 1.48
N TYR A 111 -1.36 -18.67 1.10
CA TYR A 111 -0.26 -18.99 2.01
C TYR A 111 0.09 -17.79 2.92
N SER A 112 0.08 -16.57 2.38
CA SER A 112 0.25 -15.34 3.16
C SER A 112 -0.80 -15.20 4.28
N ILE A 113 -2.05 -15.57 4.02
CA ILE A 113 -3.13 -15.58 5.03
C ILE A 113 -2.86 -16.61 6.14
N GLU A 114 -2.43 -17.83 5.77
CA GLU A 114 -2.09 -18.86 6.76
C GLU A 114 -0.90 -18.46 7.62
N LEU A 115 0.13 -17.87 7.00
CA LEU A 115 1.29 -17.39 7.72
C LEU A 115 0.91 -16.26 8.68
N ALA A 116 0.03 -15.34 8.26
CA ALA A 116 -0.48 -14.28 9.13
C ALA A 116 -1.27 -14.83 10.32
N ALA A 117 -2.06 -15.89 10.11
CA ALA A 117 -2.78 -16.59 11.18
C ALA A 117 -1.85 -17.19 12.24
N GLN A 118 -0.67 -17.64 11.82
CA GLN A 118 0.35 -18.22 12.70
C GLN A 118 1.31 -17.19 13.27
N ASN A 119 1.36 -15.99 12.68
CA ASN A 119 2.32 -14.95 13.04
C ASN A 119 1.62 -13.62 13.36
N LYS A 120 1.46 -13.36 14.66
CA LYS A 120 0.83 -12.13 15.20
C LYS A 120 1.53 -10.82 14.76
N ASN A 121 2.72 -10.91 14.16
CA ASN A 121 3.48 -9.78 13.64
C ASN A 121 2.93 -9.26 12.32
N ILE A 122 2.10 -10.05 11.63
CA ILE A 122 1.48 -9.69 10.35
C ILE A 122 0.05 -9.24 10.65
N ALA A 123 -0.19 -7.93 10.56
CA ALA A 123 -1.48 -7.35 10.95
C ALA A 123 -2.53 -7.42 9.83
N TYR A 124 -2.07 -7.43 8.57
CA TYR A 124 -2.90 -7.48 7.38
C TYR A 124 -2.23 -8.34 6.30
N THR A 125 -3.04 -8.97 5.47
CA THR A 125 -2.64 -9.44 4.14
C THR A 125 -3.17 -8.48 3.08
N VAL A 126 -2.64 -8.60 1.86
CA VAL A 126 -3.01 -7.73 0.75
C VAL A 126 -2.87 -8.47 -0.58
N PHE A 127 -3.68 -8.07 -1.55
CA PHE A 127 -3.49 -8.48 -2.94
C PHE A 127 -3.98 -7.41 -3.92
N LYS A 128 -3.53 -7.54 -5.17
CA LYS A 128 -3.93 -6.71 -6.29
C LYS A 128 -4.94 -7.47 -7.16
N PRO A 129 -6.15 -6.93 -7.39
CA PRO A 129 -7.16 -7.57 -8.23
C PRO A 129 -6.67 -7.96 -9.64
N SER A 130 -5.83 -7.12 -10.27
CA SER A 130 -5.27 -7.38 -11.61
C SER A 130 -4.36 -8.61 -11.69
N ALA A 131 -3.93 -9.16 -10.55
CA ALA A 131 -3.15 -10.38 -10.50
C ALA A 131 -4.03 -11.65 -10.50
N LEU A 132 -5.36 -11.51 -10.47
CA LEU A 132 -6.34 -12.60 -10.41
C LEU A 132 -7.34 -12.61 -11.59
N ALA A 133 -7.19 -11.69 -12.54
CA ALA A 133 -7.95 -11.62 -13.78
C ALA A 133 -7.20 -10.79 -14.84
N ARG A 134 -7.58 -10.97 -16.11
CA ARG A 134 -7.05 -10.15 -17.20
C ARG A 134 -7.53 -8.71 -17.05
N GLU A 135 -6.61 -7.74 -17.12
CA GLU A 135 -6.95 -6.32 -17.00
C GLU A 135 -8.00 -5.88 -18.03
N GLU A 136 -7.85 -6.32 -19.28
CA GLU A 136 -8.80 -6.04 -20.36
C GLU A 136 -10.25 -6.42 -20.00
N LEU A 137 -10.43 -7.58 -19.37
CA LEU A 137 -11.74 -8.04 -18.90
C LEU A 137 -12.30 -7.10 -17.83
N LEU A 138 -11.48 -6.75 -16.84
CA LEU A 138 -11.90 -5.87 -15.74
C LEU A 138 -12.30 -4.48 -16.26
N VAL A 139 -11.58 -3.96 -17.27
CA VAL A 139 -11.91 -2.70 -17.94
C VAL A 139 -13.26 -2.81 -18.66
N LYS A 140 -13.45 -3.87 -19.46
CA LYS A 140 -14.67 -4.10 -20.25
C LYS A 140 -15.91 -4.21 -19.37
N VAL A 141 -15.81 -4.89 -18.23
CA VAL A 141 -16.91 -5.02 -17.25
C VAL A 141 -17.21 -3.66 -16.61
N SER A 142 -16.17 -2.91 -16.26
CA SER A 142 -16.33 -1.62 -15.58
C SER A 142 -16.86 -0.52 -16.50
N SER A 143 -16.64 -0.62 -17.82
CA SER A 143 -17.23 0.26 -18.83
C SER A 143 -18.68 -0.09 -19.19
N GLY A 144 -19.21 -1.22 -18.69
CA GLY A 144 -20.57 -1.67 -19.00
C GLY A 144 -20.73 -2.26 -20.40
N GLU A 145 -19.63 -2.69 -21.02
CA GLU A 145 -19.67 -3.33 -22.34
C GLU A 145 -20.32 -4.72 -22.28
N ILE A 146 -20.84 -5.17 -23.42
CA ILE A 146 -21.47 -6.48 -23.55
C ILE A 146 -20.40 -7.57 -23.47
N LEU A 147 -20.59 -8.49 -22.52
CA LEU A 147 -19.72 -9.64 -22.31
C LEU A 147 -20.24 -10.86 -23.08
N SER A 148 -19.32 -11.58 -23.72
CA SER A 148 -19.56 -12.94 -24.19
C SER A 148 -19.78 -13.91 -23.03
N ASP A 149 -20.31 -15.10 -23.30
CA ASP A 149 -20.56 -16.09 -22.25
C ASP A 149 -19.26 -16.59 -21.60
N ASN A 150 -18.15 -16.63 -22.35
CA ASN A 150 -16.84 -16.92 -21.78
C ASN A 150 -16.37 -15.81 -20.83
N GLU A 151 -16.53 -14.54 -21.23
CA GLU A 151 -16.16 -13.41 -20.37
C GLU A 151 -17.01 -13.33 -19.11
N LYS A 152 -18.32 -13.63 -19.20
CA LYS A 152 -19.18 -13.74 -17.99
C LYS A 152 -18.66 -14.81 -17.04
N LYS A 153 -18.20 -15.96 -17.56
CA LYS A 153 -17.58 -17.01 -16.76
C LYS A 153 -16.28 -16.53 -16.13
N GLU A 154 -15.39 -15.88 -16.89
CA GLU A 154 -14.13 -15.33 -16.35
C GLU A 154 -14.39 -14.29 -15.23
N VAL A 155 -15.45 -13.48 -15.35
CA VAL A 155 -15.87 -12.54 -14.29
C VAL A 155 -16.36 -13.28 -13.05
N ALA A 156 -17.14 -14.34 -13.22
CA ALA A 156 -17.56 -15.19 -12.11
C ALA A 156 -16.36 -15.86 -11.43
N ASP A 157 -15.38 -16.34 -12.21
CA ASP A 157 -14.15 -16.93 -11.70
C ASP A 157 -13.31 -15.90 -10.93
N PHE A 158 -13.18 -14.66 -11.44
CA PHE A 158 -12.55 -13.55 -10.72
C PHE A 158 -13.22 -13.29 -9.37
N LYS A 159 -14.55 -13.10 -9.35
CA LYS A 159 -15.31 -12.88 -8.11
C LYS A 159 -15.14 -14.05 -7.14
N ASN A 160 -15.12 -15.29 -7.64
CA ASN A 160 -14.90 -16.49 -6.84
C ASN A 160 -13.50 -16.54 -6.23
N ARG A 161 -12.45 -16.16 -6.96
CA ARG A 161 -11.07 -16.06 -6.42
C ARG A 161 -11.01 -15.06 -5.26
N LEU A 162 -11.64 -13.89 -5.40
CA LEU A 162 -11.73 -12.90 -4.33
C LEU A 162 -12.53 -13.43 -3.12
N ASP A 163 -13.63 -14.14 -3.36
CA ASP A 163 -14.42 -14.77 -2.30
C ASP A 163 -13.62 -15.83 -1.54
N ILE A 164 -12.85 -16.68 -2.23
CA ILE A 164 -11.96 -17.68 -1.62
C ILE A 164 -10.98 -17.01 -0.66
N LEU A 165 -10.30 -15.94 -1.11
CA LEU A 165 -9.32 -15.22 -0.30
C LEU A 165 -9.98 -14.53 0.90
N CYS A 166 -11.10 -13.85 0.69
CA CYS A 166 -11.80 -13.14 1.76
C CYS A 166 -12.43 -14.10 2.77
N LYS A 167 -12.96 -15.24 2.31
CA LYS A 167 -13.44 -16.31 3.20
C LYS A 167 -12.30 -16.86 4.03
N LYS A 168 -11.16 -17.16 3.42
CA LYS A 168 -10.00 -17.68 4.14
C LYS A 168 -9.48 -16.70 5.18
N ALA A 169 -9.44 -15.41 4.84
CA ALA A 169 -9.09 -14.33 5.77
C ALA A 169 -10.09 -14.26 6.94
N PHE A 170 -11.40 -14.33 6.65
CA PHE A 170 -12.47 -14.38 7.65
C PHE A 170 -12.36 -15.59 8.58
N ASP A 171 -12.23 -16.80 8.03
CA ASP A 171 -12.12 -18.05 8.80
C ASP A 171 -10.90 -18.05 9.74
N ASN A 172 -9.82 -17.35 9.37
CA ASN A 172 -8.60 -17.21 10.17
C ASN A 172 -8.55 -15.93 11.02
N ASN A 173 -9.60 -15.10 10.99
CA ASN A 173 -9.65 -13.78 11.66
C ASN A 173 -8.45 -12.89 11.31
N ILE A 174 -8.05 -12.88 10.04
CA ILE A 174 -6.99 -12.05 9.48
C ILE A 174 -7.60 -10.98 8.58
N ARG A 175 -7.12 -9.75 8.71
CA ARG A 175 -7.59 -8.64 7.88
C ARG A 175 -6.94 -8.69 6.50
N ILE A 176 -7.72 -8.42 5.46
CA ILE A 176 -7.27 -8.45 4.06
C ILE A 176 -7.58 -7.13 3.37
N LEU A 177 -6.55 -6.53 2.79
CA LEU A 177 -6.62 -5.32 1.98
C LEU A 177 -6.80 -5.69 0.51
N ILE A 178 -7.78 -5.10 -0.15
CA ILE A 178 -7.92 -5.18 -1.61
C ILE A 178 -7.36 -3.87 -2.18
N ASP A 179 -6.22 -3.94 -2.87
CA ASP A 179 -5.55 -2.74 -3.40
C ASP A 179 -6.34 -2.12 -4.56
N ALA A 180 -6.34 -0.79 -4.60
CA ALA A 180 -6.89 -0.03 -5.71
C ALA A 180 -5.80 0.29 -6.73
N GLU A 181 -6.07 0.00 -8.00
CA GLU A 181 -5.12 0.11 -9.10
C GLU A 181 -5.56 1.17 -10.12
N ASP A 182 -5.83 0.81 -11.39
CA ASP A 182 -6.29 1.77 -12.40
C ASP A 182 -7.77 2.15 -12.22
N HIS A 183 -8.10 3.42 -12.45
CA HIS A 183 -9.48 3.90 -12.44
C HIS A 183 -10.37 3.15 -13.43
N SER A 184 -9.82 2.73 -14.57
CA SER A 184 -10.60 2.13 -15.66
C SER A 184 -11.31 0.83 -15.32
N TYR A 185 -10.82 0.13 -14.30
CA TYR A 185 -11.44 -1.09 -13.81
C TYR A 185 -11.78 -1.04 -12.31
N LEU A 186 -11.65 0.11 -11.67
CA LEU A 186 -11.89 0.20 -10.23
C LEU A 186 -13.35 -0.10 -9.87
N LYS A 187 -14.30 0.12 -10.80
CA LYS A 187 -15.73 -0.14 -10.55
C LYS A 187 -16.01 -1.60 -10.17
N ILE A 188 -15.57 -2.57 -10.99
CA ILE A 188 -15.81 -3.99 -10.67
C ILE A 188 -15.10 -4.42 -9.38
N VAL A 189 -13.94 -3.83 -9.09
CA VAL A 189 -13.19 -4.08 -7.85
C VAL A 189 -13.96 -3.53 -6.64
N ASP A 190 -14.40 -2.28 -6.69
CA ASP A 190 -15.16 -1.63 -5.61
C ASP A 190 -16.47 -2.39 -5.34
N ASP A 191 -17.26 -2.67 -6.39
CA ASP A 191 -18.53 -3.37 -6.27
C ASP A 191 -18.36 -4.76 -5.64
N THR A 192 -17.37 -5.52 -6.13
CA THR A 192 -17.07 -6.86 -5.59
C THR A 192 -16.55 -6.78 -4.15
N THR A 193 -15.75 -5.77 -3.82
CA THR A 193 -15.25 -5.57 -2.45
C THR A 193 -16.38 -5.24 -1.49
N VAL A 194 -17.35 -4.40 -1.88
CA VAL A 194 -18.53 -4.09 -1.07
C VAL A 194 -19.41 -5.33 -0.88
N GLU A 195 -19.63 -6.14 -1.92
CA GLU A 195 -20.31 -7.44 -1.79
C GLU A 195 -19.64 -8.34 -0.74
N LEU A 196 -18.30 -8.40 -0.76
CA LEU A 196 -17.51 -9.21 0.18
C LEU A 196 -17.49 -8.63 1.60
N MET A 197 -17.43 -7.30 1.76
CA MET A 197 -17.58 -6.65 3.06
C MET A 197 -18.96 -6.94 3.66
N LYS A 198 -20.03 -6.84 2.85
CA LYS A 198 -21.39 -7.21 3.30
C LYS A 198 -21.45 -8.67 3.73
N LYS A 199 -20.72 -9.57 3.07
CA LYS A 199 -20.69 -11.00 3.41
C LYS A 199 -19.91 -11.28 4.69
N TYR A 200 -18.70 -10.74 4.84
CA TYR A 200 -17.74 -11.15 5.89
C TYR A 200 -17.56 -10.14 7.04
N ASN A 201 -17.82 -8.85 6.85
CA ASN A 201 -17.60 -7.84 7.89
C ASN A 201 -18.82 -7.65 8.79
N LYS A 202 -19.20 -8.68 9.55
CA LYS A 202 -20.35 -8.62 10.46
C LYS A 202 -19.97 -7.99 11.81
N GLU A 203 -19.16 -8.71 12.58
CA GLU A 203 -18.76 -8.27 13.92
C GLU A 203 -17.53 -7.36 13.90
N ASN A 204 -16.61 -7.60 12.97
CA ASN A 204 -15.36 -6.87 12.81
C ASN A 204 -15.11 -6.63 11.31
N ALA A 205 -14.35 -5.58 10.98
CA ALA A 205 -13.88 -5.38 9.63
C ALA A 205 -12.74 -6.38 9.32
N ILE A 206 -12.98 -7.26 8.35
CA ILE A 206 -12.02 -8.24 7.83
C ILE A 206 -11.54 -7.84 6.45
N VAL A 207 -12.47 -7.55 5.53
CA VAL A 207 -12.20 -7.10 4.17
C VAL A 207 -12.14 -5.58 4.14
N PHE A 208 -11.10 -5.03 3.52
CA PHE A 208 -10.87 -3.60 3.42
C PHE A 208 -10.84 -3.13 1.97
N ILE A 209 -11.67 -2.14 1.65
CA ILE A 209 -11.64 -1.42 0.37
C ILE A 209 -10.54 -0.35 0.40
N THR A 210 -9.80 -0.19 -0.70
CA THR A 210 -8.82 0.89 -0.84
C THR A 210 -9.44 2.09 -1.56
N LEU A 211 -9.50 3.25 -0.91
CA LEU A 211 -9.92 4.50 -1.52
C LEU A 211 -8.71 5.37 -1.87
N GLN A 212 -8.61 5.73 -3.14
CA GLN A 212 -7.58 6.61 -3.67
C GLN A 212 -8.05 8.07 -3.56
N MET A 213 -7.64 8.77 -2.51
CA MET A 213 -8.11 10.11 -2.15
C MET A 213 -7.57 11.25 -3.02
N TYR A 214 -6.73 10.94 -4.01
CA TYR A 214 -6.42 11.87 -5.09
C TYR A 214 -7.61 12.12 -6.02
N ARG A 215 -8.69 11.33 -5.91
CA ARG A 215 -9.91 11.44 -6.69
C ARG A 215 -10.92 12.27 -5.93
N TRP A 216 -11.51 13.23 -6.63
CA TRP A 216 -12.43 14.19 -6.03
C TRP A 216 -13.76 13.55 -5.59
N ASP A 217 -14.13 12.40 -6.15
CA ASP A 217 -15.40 11.71 -5.84
C ASP A 217 -15.33 10.75 -4.63
N ARG A 218 -14.12 10.43 -4.14
CA ARG A 218 -13.95 9.34 -3.17
C ARG A 218 -14.40 9.68 -1.76
N LEU A 219 -14.44 10.95 -1.41
CA LEU A 219 -14.97 11.36 -0.11
C LEU A 219 -16.49 11.20 -0.06
N ASP A 220 -17.21 11.51 -1.13
CA ASP A 220 -18.65 11.27 -1.23
C ASP A 220 -18.96 9.77 -1.28
N TYR A 221 -18.19 9.00 -2.05
CA TYR A 221 -18.29 7.54 -2.05
C TYR A 221 -18.16 6.95 -0.64
N LEU A 222 -17.21 7.45 0.18
CA LEU A 222 -17.04 7.00 1.57
C LEU A 222 -18.26 7.34 2.44
N ARG A 223 -18.89 8.51 2.26
CA ARG A 223 -20.13 8.87 2.95
C ARG A 223 -21.26 7.90 2.62
N ASP A 224 -21.43 7.60 1.34
CA ASP A 224 -22.46 6.69 0.86
C ASP A 224 -22.22 5.26 1.36
N LEU A 225 -20.96 4.80 1.34
CA LEU A 225 -20.56 3.50 1.87
C LEU A 225 -20.91 3.37 3.36
N ILE A 226 -20.60 4.38 4.16
CA ILE A 226 -20.91 4.41 5.60
C ILE A 226 -22.43 4.43 5.82
N ALA A 227 -23.17 5.25 5.08
CA ALA A 227 -24.63 5.33 5.17
C ALA A 227 -25.29 3.98 4.84
N GLU A 228 -24.84 3.33 3.77
CA GLU A 228 -25.32 1.99 3.41
C GLU A 228 -24.99 0.96 4.48
N ALA A 229 -23.76 1.00 5.03
CA ALA A 229 -23.32 0.08 6.08
C ALA A 229 -24.17 0.18 7.35
N ARG A 230 -24.60 1.39 7.72
CA ARG A 230 -25.56 1.61 8.82
C ARG A 230 -26.89 0.93 8.57
N ILE A 231 -27.40 0.98 7.34
CA ILE A 231 -28.70 0.40 6.96
C ILE A 231 -28.62 -1.13 6.91
N THR A 232 -27.53 -1.66 6.33
CA THR A 232 -27.38 -3.09 6.02
C THR A 232 -26.64 -3.88 7.10
N GLY A 233 -26.02 -3.20 8.06
CA GLY A 233 -25.44 -3.79 9.28
C GLY A 233 -24.06 -4.43 9.09
N TYR A 234 -23.31 -4.09 8.04
CA TYR A 234 -21.89 -4.49 7.92
C TYR A 234 -20.95 -3.40 8.46
N LYS A 235 -19.70 -3.76 8.75
CA LYS A 235 -18.66 -2.85 9.25
C LYS A 235 -17.65 -2.51 8.14
N PRO A 236 -17.59 -1.27 7.64
CA PRO A 236 -16.65 -0.91 6.60
C PRO A 236 -15.19 -1.02 7.06
N GLY A 237 -14.39 -1.79 6.34
CA GLY A 237 -12.94 -1.70 6.41
C GLY A 237 -12.45 -0.76 5.32
N VAL A 238 -11.78 0.33 5.67
CA VAL A 238 -11.37 1.36 4.72
C VAL A 238 -9.87 1.60 4.79
N LYS A 239 -9.19 1.40 3.66
CA LYS A 239 -7.80 1.80 3.45
C LYS A 239 -7.74 3.10 2.68
N LEU A 240 -7.20 4.14 3.30
CA LEU A 240 -6.99 5.44 2.67
C LEU A 240 -5.56 5.54 2.14
N VAL A 241 -5.44 5.86 0.85
CA VAL A 241 -4.18 6.26 0.19
C VAL A 241 -4.43 7.52 -0.63
N ARG A 242 -3.40 8.28 -1.02
CA ARG A 242 -3.60 9.33 -2.05
C ARG A 242 -3.89 8.67 -3.41
N GLY A 243 -2.89 7.99 -3.97
CA GLY A 243 -2.99 7.28 -5.24
C GLY A 243 -1.62 7.18 -5.91
N ALA A 244 -1.44 6.20 -6.80
CA ALA A 244 -0.15 5.89 -7.42
C ALA A 244 -0.16 6.00 -8.96
N TYR A 245 -1.29 6.37 -9.57
CA TYR A 245 -1.50 6.29 -11.03
C TYR A 245 -1.82 7.66 -11.68
N MET A 246 -1.53 8.78 -11.00
CA MET A 246 -1.91 10.16 -11.40
C MET A 246 -1.61 10.50 -12.87
N GLU A 247 -0.39 10.23 -13.31
CA GLU A 247 0.06 10.55 -14.66
C GLU A 247 -0.68 9.73 -15.73
N ARG A 248 -1.01 8.48 -15.41
CA ARG A 248 -1.78 7.59 -16.29
C ARG A 248 -3.23 8.07 -16.39
N GLU A 249 -3.83 8.44 -15.26
CA GLU A 249 -5.19 8.99 -15.19
C GLU A 249 -5.34 10.28 -15.99
N ARG A 250 -4.42 11.24 -15.81
CA ARG A 250 -4.44 12.51 -16.55
C ARG A 250 -4.28 12.30 -18.05
N ARG A 251 -3.36 11.41 -18.47
CA ARG A 251 -3.15 11.08 -19.87
C ARG A 251 -4.42 10.47 -20.49
N ARG A 252 -5.01 9.48 -19.84
CA ARG A 252 -6.25 8.82 -20.29
C ARG A 252 -7.41 9.81 -20.42
N ALA A 253 -7.58 10.71 -19.45
CA ALA A 253 -8.61 11.74 -19.48
C ALA A 253 -8.45 12.68 -20.68
N ALA A 254 -7.22 13.12 -20.94
CA ALA A 254 -6.90 13.95 -22.11
C ALA A 254 -7.12 13.21 -23.44
N GLU A 255 -6.68 11.95 -23.55
CA GLU A 255 -6.84 11.12 -24.76
C GLU A 255 -8.31 10.84 -25.09
N LYS A 256 -9.16 10.62 -24.08
CA LYS A 256 -10.58 10.29 -24.26
C LYS A 256 -11.52 11.51 -24.17
N GLY A 257 -10.99 12.70 -23.88
CA GLY A 257 -11.77 13.95 -23.85
C GLY A 257 -12.77 14.07 -22.69
N TYR A 258 -12.51 13.46 -21.53
CA TYR A 258 -13.33 13.62 -20.33
C TYR A 258 -12.58 14.35 -19.20
N PRO A 259 -13.28 14.99 -18.24
CA PRO A 259 -12.63 15.66 -17.11
C PRO A 259 -11.76 14.70 -16.30
N SER A 260 -10.60 15.17 -15.84
CA SER A 260 -9.72 14.32 -15.01
C SER A 260 -10.47 13.87 -13.74
N PRO A 261 -10.39 12.58 -13.36
CA PRO A 261 -11.08 12.08 -12.16
C PRO A 261 -10.33 12.46 -10.87
N ILE A 262 -9.16 13.11 -10.98
CA ILE A 262 -8.33 13.48 -9.83
C ILE A 262 -8.33 14.98 -9.57
N TYR A 263 -8.02 15.38 -8.34
CA TYR A 263 -7.86 16.78 -7.95
C TYR A 263 -6.84 17.49 -8.87
N PRO A 264 -7.03 18.80 -9.12
CA PRO A 264 -6.13 19.58 -9.97
C PRO A 264 -4.72 19.67 -9.40
N ASP A 265 -4.60 19.68 -8.07
CA ASP A 265 -3.34 19.82 -7.35
C ASP A 265 -3.23 18.90 -6.13
N LYS A 266 -2.05 18.95 -5.49
CA LYS A 266 -1.76 18.17 -4.30
C LYS A 266 -2.59 18.62 -3.09
N ALA A 267 -2.87 19.92 -2.96
CA ALA A 267 -3.62 20.45 -1.83
C ALA A 267 -5.03 19.86 -1.79
N GLY A 268 -5.74 19.81 -2.93
CA GLY A 268 -7.04 19.14 -3.00
C GLY A 268 -6.98 17.65 -2.66
N SER A 269 -5.91 16.96 -3.06
CA SER A 269 -5.70 15.55 -2.68
C SER A 269 -5.40 15.36 -1.18
N ASP A 270 -4.71 16.33 -0.57
CA ASP A 270 -4.44 16.35 0.88
C ASP A 270 -5.73 16.60 1.66
N ASP A 271 -6.52 17.61 1.26
CA ASP A 271 -7.81 17.94 1.87
C ASP A 271 -8.80 16.78 1.77
N GLY A 272 -8.87 16.11 0.61
CA GLY A 272 -9.67 14.91 0.41
C GLY A 272 -9.24 13.77 1.34
N TYR A 273 -7.93 13.54 1.47
CA TYR A 273 -7.36 12.49 2.34
C TYR A 273 -7.66 12.74 3.81
N ASP A 274 -7.36 13.94 4.31
CA ASP A 274 -7.55 14.32 5.71
C ASP A 274 -9.06 14.40 6.04
N GLY A 275 -9.89 14.86 5.10
CA GLY A 275 -11.36 14.81 5.22
C GLY A 275 -11.91 13.39 5.37
N ALA A 276 -11.33 12.41 4.65
CA ALA A 276 -11.70 11.00 4.80
C ALA A 276 -11.22 10.39 6.13
N GLN A 277 -10.04 10.77 6.63
CA GLN A 277 -9.60 10.37 7.96
C GLN A 277 -10.59 10.85 9.04
N LYS A 278 -10.99 12.13 8.99
CA LYS A 278 -11.99 12.70 9.90
C LYS A 278 -13.30 11.93 9.86
N LEU A 279 -13.83 11.70 8.64
CA LEU A 279 -15.09 10.97 8.46
C LEU A 279 -15.04 9.55 9.02
N CYS A 280 -13.91 8.85 8.86
CA CYS A 280 -13.71 7.52 9.44
C CYS A 280 -13.67 7.55 10.98
N VAL A 281 -12.97 8.52 11.58
CA VAL A 281 -12.88 8.66 13.04
C VAL A 281 -14.23 9.04 13.66
N GLU A 282 -15.00 9.90 13.00
CA GLU A 282 -16.36 10.27 13.43
C GLU A 282 -17.35 9.09 13.37
N ASN A 283 -17.05 8.06 12.58
CA ASN A 283 -17.87 6.84 12.42
C ASN A 283 -17.14 5.57 12.92
N ILE A 284 -16.18 5.73 13.82
CA ILE A 284 -15.29 4.64 14.26
C ILE A 284 -16.03 3.49 14.97
N ASP A 285 -17.27 3.71 15.42
CA ASP A 285 -18.13 2.67 16.01
C ASP A 285 -18.49 1.55 15.01
N ILE A 286 -18.47 1.82 13.70
CA ILE A 286 -18.62 0.78 12.65
C ILE A 286 -17.48 0.74 11.64
N VAL A 287 -16.70 1.81 11.50
CA VAL A 287 -15.60 1.88 10.53
C VAL A 287 -14.29 1.41 11.16
N SER A 288 -13.50 0.65 10.40
CA SER A 288 -12.08 0.44 10.69
C SER A 288 -11.23 1.12 9.62
N LEU A 289 -10.25 1.91 10.08
CA LEU A 289 -9.38 2.75 9.26
C LEU A 289 -7.98 2.16 9.16
N PHE A 290 -7.51 2.00 7.93
CA PHE A 290 -6.11 1.82 7.59
C PHE A 290 -5.60 3.07 6.86
N SER A 291 -4.73 3.84 7.50
CA SER A 291 -4.23 5.12 6.99
C SER A 291 -2.84 4.97 6.35
N GLY A 292 -2.81 4.75 5.03
CA GLY A 292 -1.57 4.66 4.26
C GLY A 292 -1.06 6.02 3.76
N THR A 293 -0.04 6.59 4.42
CA THR A 293 0.54 7.89 4.04
C THR A 293 1.97 8.05 4.56
N HIS A 294 2.82 8.73 3.78
CA HIS A 294 4.13 9.23 4.21
C HIS A 294 4.11 10.73 4.54
N ASN A 295 2.95 11.37 4.52
CA ASN A 295 2.83 12.78 4.90
C ASN A 295 2.75 12.88 6.43
N GLU A 296 3.75 13.52 7.02
CA GLU A 296 3.85 13.80 8.46
C GLU A 296 2.63 14.57 8.98
N GLN A 297 2.16 15.59 8.24
CA GLN A 297 1.00 16.40 8.65
C GLN A 297 -0.27 15.55 8.72
N SER A 298 -0.53 14.69 7.75
CA SER A 298 -1.68 13.77 7.79
C SER A 298 -1.54 12.71 8.91
N CYS A 299 -0.32 12.36 9.31
CA CYS A 299 -0.10 11.47 10.47
C CYS A 299 -0.40 12.21 11.78
N GLU A 300 0.11 13.44 11.94
CA GLU A 300 -0.19 14.30 13.09
C GLU A 300 -1.68 14.61 13.20
N TYR A 301 -2.33 14.88 12.07
CA TYR A 301 -3.76 15.14 12.00
C TYR A 301 -4.59 13.97 12.55
N LEU A 302 -4.31 12.74 12.10
CA LEU A 302 -5.00 11.55 12.63
C LEU A 302 -4.70 11.29 14.11
N VAL A 303 -3.45 11.54 14.56
CA VAL A 303 -3.09 11.48 15.98
C VAL A 303 -3.95 12.44 16.82
N ASN A 304 -4.12 13.68 16.34
CA ASN A 304 -4.93 14.69 17.01
C ASN A 304 -6.42 14.32 16.99
N LEU A 305 -6.96 13.87 15.85
CA LEU A 305 -8.33 13.39 15.73
C LEU A 305 -8.64 12.26 16.71
N MET A 306 -7.72 11.29 16.85
CA MET A 306 -7.86 10.21 17.83
C MET A 306 -7.93 10.75 19.26
N ALA A 307 -7.04 11.69 19.62
CA ALA A 307 -7.02 12.28 20.95
C ALA A 307 -8.29 13.10 21.25
N GLU A 308 -8.74 13.92 20.31
CA GLU A 308 -9.98 14.71 20.40
C GLU A 308 -11.22 13.83 20.59
N ASN A 309 -11.24 12.66 19.95
CA ASN A 309 -12.31 11.67 20.07
C ASN A 309 -12.09 10.65 21.21
N LYS A 310 -11.10 10.90 22.09
CA LYS A 310 -10.77 10.07 23.27
C LYS A 310 -10.45 8.60 22.93
N LEU A 311 -9.93 8.36 21.72
CA LEU A 311 -9.47 7.06 21.28
C LEU A 311 -8.06 6.78 21.82
N GLN A 312 -7.83 5.54 22.23
CA GLN A 312 -6.51 5.12 22.69
C GLN A 312 -5.55 4.99 21.49
N PRO A 313 -4.24 5.29 21.64
CA PRO A 313 -3.26 5.11 20.56
C PRO A 313 -3.31 3.71 19.93
N GLY A 314 -3.48 2.68 20.75
CA GLY A 314 -3.57 1.28 20.33
C GLY A 314 -4.97 0.81 19.90
N ASP A 315 -5.91 1.71 19.59
CA ASP A 315 -7.25 1.32 19.12
C ASP A 315 -7.16 0.40 17.91
N ASN A 316 -7.66 -0.83 18.04
CA ASN A 316 -7.47 -1.89 17.06
C ASN A 316 -8.19 -1.62 15.72
N ARG A 317 -9.05 -0.61 15.66
CA ARG A 317 -9.76 -0.17 14.44
C ARG A 317 -8.93 0.79 13.60
N ILE A 318 -7.86 1.38 14.13
CA ILE A 318 -7.05 2.39 13.43
C ILE A 318 -5.61 1.90 13.29
N PHE A 319 -5.12 1.87 12.05
CA PHE A 319 -3.72 1.57 11.74
C PHE A 319 -3.10 2.70 10.92
N PHE A 320 -1.88 3.07 11.27
CA PHE A 320 -1.01 3.89 10.43
C PHE A 320 -0.14 2.98 9.57
N SER A 321 0.13 3.37 8.33
CA SER A 321 0.99 2.57 7.47
C SER A 321 1.88 3.40 6.57
N GLN A 322 3.12 2.93 6.45
CA GLN A 322 4.11 3.41 5.49
C GLN A 322 4.67 2.23 4.68
N LEU A 323 5.38 2.55 3.61
CA LEU A 323 6.08 1.55 2.81
C LEU A 323 7.40 1.19 3.50
N LEU A 324 7.85 -0.04 3.31
CA LEU A 324 9.19 -0.45 3.71
C LEU A 324 10.23 0.46 3.06
N GLY A 325 11.23 0.86 3.85
CA GLY A 325 12.35 1.66 3.36
C GLY A 325 12.03 3.15 3.18
N MET A 326 10.84 3.62 3.55
CA MET A 326 10.41 5.01 3.45
C MET A 326 9.76 5.48 4.77
N SER A 327 10.10 6.69 5.20
CA SER A 327 9.44 7.40 6.30
C SER A 327 9.43 6.61 7.61
N ASP A 328 10.58 5.99 7.92
CA ASP A 328 10.80 5.25 9.17
C ASP A 328 10.65 6.16 10.39
N HIS A 329 11.02 7.43 10.25
CA HIS A 329 10.79 8.43 11.27
C HIS A 329 9.31 8.58 11.66
N LEU A 330 8.36 8.34 10.76
CA LEU A 330 6.94 8.29 11.11
C LEU A 330 6.62 6.97 11.81
N SER A 331 6.93 5.86 11.16
CA SER A 331 6.50 4.53 11.61
C SER A 331 6.98 4.19 13.02
N PHE A 332 8.28 4.39 13.28
CA PHE A 332 8.88 3.97 14.54
C PHE A 332 8.56 4.94 15.68
N ASN A 333 8.43 6.24 15.41
CA ASN A 333 8.00 7.19 16.45
C ASN A 333 6.51 7.04 16.81
N LEU A 334 5.64 6.74 15.84
CA LEU A 334 4.24 6.36 16.09
C LEU A 334 4.15 5.08 16.93
N ALA A 335 4.89 4.03 16.54
CA ALA A 335 4.89 2.76 17.25
C ALA A 335 5.45 2.89 18.68
N ALA A 336 6.50 3.70 18.86
CA ALA A 336 7.05 4.02 20.18
C ALA A 336 6.04 4.79 21.06
N ALA A 337 5.20 5.63 20.46
CA ALA A 337 4.09 6.32 21.13
C ALA A 337 2.86 5.43 21.37
N GLY A 338 2.89 4.15 20.99
CA GLY A 338 1.83 3.17 21.26
C GLY A 338 0.75 3.08 20.19
N TYR A 339 0.92 3.74 19.05
CA TYR A 339 -0.01 3.61 17.92
C TYR A 339 0.19 2.30 17.16
N ASN A 340 -0.90 1.78 16.60
CA ASN A 340 -0.83 0.63 15.70
C ASN A 340 -0.21 1.04 14.36
N VAL A 341 0.98 0.52 14.06
CA VAL A 341 1.72 0.86 12.84
C VAL A 341 2.08 -0.39 12.07
N ALA A 342 1.88 -0.38 10.76
CA ALA A 342 2.32 -1.45 9.88
C ALA A 342 3.23 -0.93 8.76
N LYS A 343 4.22 -1.74 8.37
CA LYS A 343 4.99 -1.53 7.14
C LYS A 343 4.45 -2.42 6.04
N TYR A 344 4.16 -1.81 4.90
CA TYR A 344 3.86 -2.51 3.66
C TYR A 344 5.16 -3.00 3.03
N ILE A 345 5.32 -4.32 2.93
CA ILE A 345 6.55 -5.02 2.56
C ILE A 345 6.31 -5.78 1.24
N PRO A 346 6.72 -5.18 0.11
CA PRO A 346 6.79 -5.85 -1.19
C PRO A 346 7.71 -7.07 -1.13
N TYR A 347 7.31 -8.16 -1.77
CA TYR A 347 8.17 -9.32 -2.02
C TYR A 347 7.84 -9.97 -3.36
N GLY A 348 8.80 -10.70 -3.92
CA GLY A 348 8.64 -11.39 -5.20
C GLY A 348 9.90 -11.38 -6.06
N PRO A 349 9.90 -12.12 -7.18
CA PRO A 349 11.02 -12.17 -8.10
C PRO A 349 11.42 -10.77 -8.58
N VAL A 350 12.72 -10.47 -8.65
CA VAL A 350 13.24 -9.12 -8.96
C VAL A 350 12.54 -8.49 -10.17
N ARG A 351 12.35 -9.26 -11.26
CA ARG A 351 11.69 -8.79 -12.50
C ARG A 351 10.25 -8.37 -12.29
N GLU A 352 9.49 -9.11 -11.49
CA GLU A 352 8.08 -8.80 -11.17
C GLU A 352 7.97 -7.54 -10.31
N VAL A 353 8.95 -7.29 -9.43
CA VAL A 353 8.96 -6.09 -8.58
C VAL A 353 9.56 -4.86 -9.27
N LEU A 354 10.16 -4.97 -10.47
CA LEU A 354 10.78 -3.84 -11.16
C LEU A 354 9.81 -2.66 -11.42
N PRO A 355 8.57 -2.87 -11.90
CA PRO A 355 7.63 -1.77 -12.09
C PRO A 355 7.37 -1.00 -10.79
N TYR A 356 7.21 -1.73 -9.68
CA TYR A 356 7.08 -1.14 -8.35
C TYR A 356 8.32 -0.32 -7.96
N LEU A 357 9.53 -0.86 -8.13
CA LEU A 357 10.78 -0.18 -7.77
C LEU A 357 11.02 1.09 -8.61
N ILE A 358 10.67 1.05 -9.89
CA ILE A 358 10.75 2.22 -10.78
C ILE A 358 9.79 3.30 -10.30
N ARG A 359 8.53 2.95 -10.01
CA ARG A 359 7.55 3.90 -9.46
C ARG A 359 8.04 4.51 -8.15
N ARG A 360 8.63 3.72 -7.25
CA ARG A 360 9.22 4.22 -6.00
C ARG A 360 10.38 5.17 -6.24
N ALA A 361 11.27 4.87 -7.18
CA ALA A 361 12.37 5.78 -7.52
C ALA A 361 11.83 7.11 -8.10
N GLU A 362 10.83 7.04 -8.97
CA GLU A 362 10.21 8.22 -9.60
C GLU A 362 9.48 9.10 -8.58
N GLU A 363 8.66 8.51 -7.71
CA GLU A 363 7.98 9.24 -6.62
C GLU A 363 8.96 9.91 -5.67
N ASN A 364 10.02 9.22 -5.26
CA ASN A 364 11.04 9.80 -4.40
C ASN A 364 11.81 10.96 -5.10
N THR A 365 11.88 10.94 -6.43
CA THR A 365 12.54 12.00 -7.21
C THR A 365 11.60 13.19 -7.47
N SER A 366 10.29 12.93 -7.67
CA SER A 366 9.28 13.92 -8.06
C SER A 366 8.64 14.62 -6.86
N VAL A 367 8.59 13.98 -5.68
CA VAL A 367 8.07 14.58 -4.45
C VAL A 367 9.12 15.53 -3.87
N ALA A 368 8.96 16.82 -4.16
CA ALA A 368 9.76 17.88 -3.57
C ALA A 368 9.80 17.73 -2.04
N GLY A 369 10.96 17.36 -1.51
CA GLY A 369 11.24 17.31 -0.08
C GLY A 369 11.27 15.93 0.58
N GLN A 370 10.67 14.87 0.03
CA GLN A 370 10.67 13.55 0.71
C GLN A 370 12.06 12.92 0.74
N THR A 371 12.73 12.78 -0.40
CA THR A 371 14.12 12.28 -0.45
C THR A 371 15.10 13.17 0.29
N GLY A 372 14.92 14.49 0.20
CA GLY A 372 15.75 15.45 0.95
C GLY A 372 15.59 15.29 2.46
N ARG A 373 14.38 15.04 2.94
CA ARG A 373 14.10 14.77 4.35
C ARG A 373 14.69 13.44 4.80
N GLU A 374 14.50 12.36 4.03
CA GLU A 374 15.10 11.06 4.36
C GLU A 374 16.62 11.17 4.47
N LEU A 375 17.27 11.83 3.50
CA LEU A 375 18.72 12.08 3.57
C LEU A 375 19.11 12.91 4.80
N ARG A 376 18.37 13.97 5.11
CA ARG A 376 18.61 14.80 6.30
C ARG A 376 18.53 13.98 7.58
N LEU A 377 17.50 13.15 7.73
CA LEU A 377 17.27 12.33 8.92
C LEU A 377 18.32 11.21 9.06
N ILE A 378 18.66 10.54 7.96
CA ILE A 378 19.74 9.55 7.93
C ILE A 378 21.07 10.22 8.30
N THR A 379 21.37 11.40 7.76
CA THR A 379 22.59 12.16 8.08
C THR A 379 22.64 12.55 9.54
N LYS A 380 21.52 13.03 10.10
CA LYS A 380 21.37 13.36 11.52
C LYS A 380 21.66 12.14 12.41
N GLU A 381 21.18 10.96 12.03
CA GLU A 381 21.45 9.73 12.77
C GLU A 381 22.90 9.26 12.64
N LEU A 382 23.49 9.31 11.44
CA LEU A 382 24.89 8.97 11.22
C LEU A 382 25.80 9.87 12.07
N ASN A 383 25.52 11.17 12.12
CA ASN A 383 26.23 12.11 12.97
C ASN A 383 26.05 11.79 14.46
N ARG A 384 24.82 11.48 14.91
CA ARG A 384 24.55 11.05 16.29
C ARG A 384 25.38 9.82 16.68
N ARG A 385 25.47 8.83 15.78
CA ARG A 385 26.27 7.61 15.97
C ARG A 385 27.77 7.78 15.71
N LYS A 386 28.23 8.99 15.34
CA LYS A 386 29.62 9.32 14.98
C LYS A 386 30.17 8.46 13.82
N ILE A 387 29.32 8.19 12.82
CA ILE A 387 29.65 7.37 11.66
C ILE A 387 30.00 8.29 10.48
N LYS A 388 31.20 8.10 9.91
CA LYS A 388 31.60 8.76 8.65
C LYS A 388 31.00 8.02 7.44
N VAL A 389 30.38 8.77 6.53
CA VAL A 389 29.80 8.30 5.26
C VAL A 389 30.61 8.78 4.08
#